data_AF-A0A9W5UZ13-F1
#
_entry.id   AF-A0A9W5UZ13-F1
#
_cell.length_a   1.000
_cell.length_b   1.000
_cell.length_c   1.000
_cell.angle_alpha   90.00
_cell.angle_beta   90.00
_cell.angle_gamma   90.00
#
_symmetry.space_group_name_H-M   'P 1'
#
loop_
_entity.id
_entity.type
_entity.pdbx_description
1 polymer ?
#
loop_
_entity_poly.entity_id
_entity_poly.type
_entity_poly.pdbx_seq_one_letter_code
_entity_poly.pdbx_strand_id
1 'polypeptide(L)'
;MKTISQNVLDTLVVGIYEDVQMLFIMMIDYEEEIDMITKEEMITAHEKLKEVILFCQSHSQGMNVLLMEEIMVGINHRISEILREKHITENPNTIYGEKLLLPEGVTVRRRLETSSFQYIFDHETFGDIGRIVFQKENGYMLYFDAYLGEHVTENSPPALILKDIGDMLQKEILRVY
;
A
#
# COMPACT_ATOMS: atom_id res chain seq x y z
N MET A 1 13.78 -4.92 20.96
CA MET A 1 13.93 -5.29 19.52
C MET A 1 15.39 -5.23 19.15
N LYS A 2 15.91 -6.18 18.36
CA LYS A 2 17.22 -6.01 17.70
C LYS A 2 17.01 -5.04 16.54
N THR A 3 17.74 -3.94 16.54
CA THR A 3 17.72 -2.95 15.45
C THR A 3 18.52 -3.48 14.27
N ILE A 4 17.89 -3.61 13.10
CA ILE A 4 18.56 -3.88 11.83
C ILE A 4 19.30 -2.61 11.40
N SER A 5 20.48 -2.74 10.79
CA SER A 5 21.21 -1.56 10.32
C SER A 5 20.55 -0.97 9.08
N GLN A 6 20.64 0.36 8.92
CA GLN A 6 20.10 1.05 7.75
C GLN A 6 20.68 0.49 6.44
N ASN A 7 21.98 0.19 6.39
CA ASN A 7 22.62 -0.41 5.20
C ASN A 7 21.98 -1.74 4.77
N VAL A 8 21.55 -2.56 5.73
CA VAL A 8 20.85 -3.83 5.41
C VAL A 8 19.47 -3.54 4.84
N LEU A 9 18.74 -2.56 5.39
CA LEU A 9 17.45 -2.14 4.84
C LEU A 9 17.60 -1.55 3.44
N ASP A 10 18.61 -0.71 3.21
CA ASP A 10 18.84 -0.10 1.90
C ASP A 10 19.19 -1.16 0.84
N THR A 11 20.00 -2.15 1.20
CA THR A 11 20.31 -3.30 0.33
C THR A 11 19.05 -4.11 0.04
N LEU A 12 18.19 -4.31 1.04
CA LEU A 12 16.93 -5.03 0.87
C LEU A 12 15.97 -4.28 -0.06
N VAL A 13 15.89 -2.95 0.04
CA VAL A 13 15.08 -2.12 -0.86
C VAL A 13 15.53 -2.29 -2.31
N VAL A 14 16.84 -2.31 -2.58
CA VAL A 14 17.37 -2.57 -3.93
C VAL A 14 16.94 -3.96 -4.43
N GLY A 15 17.10 -5.00 -3.61
CA GLY A 15 16.67 -6.36 -3.98
C GLY A 15 15.16 -6.46 -4.24
N ILE A 16 14.34 -5.77 -3.44
CA ILE A 16 12.88 -5.68 -3.67
C ILE A 16 12.59 -5.07 -5.05
N TYR A 17 13.31 -4.02 -5.47
CA TYR A 17 13.11 -3.43 -6.79
C TYR A 17 13.45 -4.39 -7.92
N GLU A 18 14.54 -5.15 -7.79
CA GLU A 18 14.94 -6.16 -8.77
C GLU A 18 13.87 -7.27 -8.86
N ASP A 19 13.38 -7.77 -7.72
CA ASP A 19 12.34 -8.79 -7.66
C ASP A 19 10.99 -8.29 -8.21
N VAL A 20 10.65 -7.02 -7.97
CA VAL A 20 9.48 -6.37 -8.56
C VAL A 20 9.59 -6.35 -10.09
N GLN A 21 10.74 -5.92 -10.64
CA GLN A 21 10.95 -5.91 -12.09
C GLN A 21 10.86 -7.32 -12.69
N MET A 22 11.46 -8.31 -12.03
CA MET A 22 11.37 -9.71 -12.46
C MET A 22 9.91 -10.19 -12.48
N LEU A 23 9.14 -9.88 -11.43
CA LEU A 23 7.72 -10.25 -11.38
C LEU A 23 6.93 -9.60 -12.52
N PHE A 24 7.19 -8.33 -12.85
CA PHE A 24 6.56 -7.66 -14.00
C PHE A 24 6.93 -8.31 -15.35
N ILE A 25 8.16 -8.80 -15.51
CA ILE A 25 8.57 -9.55 -16.71
C ILE A 25 7.77 -10.86 -16.79
N MET A 26 7.73 -11.63 -15.70
CA MET A 26 6.94 -12.87 -15.63
C MET A 26 5.46 -12.65 -15.97
N MET A 27 4.89 -11.53 -15.50
CA MET A 27 3.52 -11.12 -15.82
C MET A 27 3.30 -10.88 -17.32
N ILE A 28 4.22 -10.16 -17.97
CA ILE A 28 4.18 -9.89 -19.41
C ILE A 28 4.33 -11.21 -20.18
N ASP A 29 5.30 -12.04 -19.81
CA ASP A 29 5.55 -13.33 -20.47
C ASP A 29 4.33 -14.26 -20.37
N TYR A 30 3.63 -14.24 -19.23
CA TYR A 30 2.38 -14.97 -19.02
C TYR A 30 1.23 -14.41 -19.87
N GLU A 31 1.05 -13.09 -19.93
CA GLU A 31 -0.03 -12.45 -20.71
C GLU A 31 0.18 -12.60 -22.22
N GLU A 32 1.43 -12.50 -22.68
CA GLU A 32 1.79 -12.55 -24.10
C GLU A 32 2.11 -13.98 -24.59
N GLU A 33 2.03 -14.98 -23.71
CA GLU A 33 2.36 -16.38 -23.99
C GLU A 33 3.77 -16.55 -24.61
N ILE A 34 4.72 -15.69 -24.22
CA ILE A 34 6.08 -15.64 -24.78
C ILE A 34 6.95 -16.77 -24.26
N ASP A 35 6.90 -17.01 -22.94
CA ASP A 35 7.67 -18.05 -22.26
C ASP A 35 6.73 -18.98 -21.48
N MET A 36 7.20 -20.18 -21.13
CA MET A 36 6.42 -21.16 -20.35
C MET A 36 6.31 -20.77 -18.86
N ILE A 37 5.95 -19.52 -18.56
CA ILE A 37 5.64 -19.08 -17.20
C ILE A 37 4.24 -19.58 -16.83
N THR A 38 4.14 -20.29 -15.73
CA THR A 38 2.86 -20.76 -15.19
C THR A 38 2.25 -19.75 -14.22
N LYS A 39 0.92 -19.83 -14.07
CA LYS A 39 0.19 -19.04 -13.06
C LYS A 39 0.75 -19.30 -11.65
N GLU A 40 1.07 -20.55 -11.34
CA GLU A 40 1.61 -20.97 -10.05
C GLU A 40 2.98 -20.37 -9.75
N GLU A 41 3.87 -20.28 -10.76
CA GLU A 41 5.17 -19.64 -10.62
C GLU A 41 5.04 -18.14 -10.31
N MET A 42 4.14 -17.45 -11.02
CA MET A 42 3.88 -16.03 -10.79
C MET A 42 3.29 -15.77 -9.39
N ILE A 43 2.32 -16.58 -8.94
CA ILE A 43 1.75 -16.47 -7.58
C ILE A 43 2.83 -16.72 -6.53
N THR A 44 3.66 -17.75 -6.70
CA THR A 44 4.72 -18.08 -5.75
C THR A 44 5.75 -16.96 -5.65
N ALA A 45 6.13 -16.34 -6.78
CA ALA A 45 7.03 -15.19 -6.79
C ALA A 45 6.41 -13.98 -6.09
N HIS A 46 5.12 -13.71 -6.34
CA HIS A 46 4.37 -12.63 -5.68
C HIS A 46 4.27 -12.82 -4.17
N GLU A 47 3.95 -14.02 -3.68
CA GLU A 47 3.86 -14.31 -2.25
C GLU A 47 5.20 -14.13 -1.52
N LYS A 48 6.30 -14.62 -2.11
CA LYS A 48 7.66 -14.42 -1.58
C LYS A 48 8.03 -12.94 -1.50
N LEU A 49 7.73 -12.19 -2.55
CA LEU A 49 7.99 -10.76 -2.58
C LEU A 49 7.16 -10.01 -1.53
N LYS A 50 5.89 -10.41 -1.33
CA LYS A 50 5.01 -9.86 -0.29
C LYS A 50 5.62 -10.03 1.10
N GLU A 51 6.16 -11.21 1.43
CA GLU A 51 6.83 -11.44 2.71
C GLU A 51 8.02 -10.52 2.93
N VAL A 52 8.88 -10.36 1.91
CA VAL A 52 10.08 -9.51 1.97
C VAL A 52 9.71 -8.04 2.15
N ILE A 53 8.70 -7.55 1.42
CA ILE A 53 8.21 -6.17 1.56
C ILE A 53 7.64 -5.94 2.96
N LEU A 54 6.83 -6.86 3.49
CA LEU A 54 6.26 -6.74 4.83
C LEU A 54 7.33 -6.68 5.93
N PHE A 55 8.39 -7.48 5.77
CA PHE A 55 9.57 -7.47 6.63
C PHE A 55 10.34 -6.15 6.53
N CYS A 56 10.60 -5.65 5.32
CA CYS A 56 11.30 -4.38 5.13
C CYS A 56 10.49 -3.22 5.73
N GLN A 57 9.18 -3.21 5.50
CA GLN A 57 8.25 -2.23 6.03
C GLN A 57 8.22 -2.24 7.58
N SER A 58 8.26 -3.41 8.23
CA SER A 58 8.23 -3.50 9.71
C SER A 58 9.50 -3.00 10.39
N HIS A 59 10.62 -2.95 9.67
CA HIS A 59 11.92 -2.50 10.19
C HIS A 59 12.32 -1.11 9.70
N SER A 60 11.65 -0.60 8.66
CA SER A 60 11.85 0.74 8.12
C SER A 60 11.13 1.81 8.95
N GLN A 61 11.54 3.06 8.73
CA GLN A 61 10.90 4.27 9.26
C GLN A 61 10.77 5.31 8.16
N GLY A 62 9.86 6.27 8.34
CA GLY A 62 9.75 7.44 7.47
C GLY A 62 9.40 7.07 6.03
N MET A 63 10.20 7.51 5.05
CA MET A 63 9.80 7.38 3.65
C MET A 63 9.84 5.96 3.10
N ASN A 64 10.81 5.15 3.56
CA ASN A 64 10.94 3.77 3.09
C ASN A 64 9.69 2.95 3.43
N VAL A 65 9.06 3.26 4.57
CA VAL A 65 7.78 2.68 4.96
C VAL A 65 6.68 2.93 3.93
N LEU A 66 6.57 4.17 3.42
CA LEU A 66 5.57 4.57 2.45
C LEU A 66 5.84 3.97 1.08
N LEU A 67 7.12 3.93 0.70
CA LEU A 67 7.57 3.29 -0.53
C LEU A 67 7.22 1.80 -0.57
N MET A 68 7.47 1.07 0.52
CA MET A 68 7.11 -0.35 0.61
C MET A 68 5.60 -0.59 0.50
N GLU A 69 4.79 0.31 1.08
CA GLU A 69 3.33 0.24 0.94
C GLU A 69 2.88 0.43 -0.50
N GLU A 70 3.42 1.44 -1.18
CA GLU A 70 3.08 1.70 -2.58
C GLU A 70 3.44 0.50 -3.48
N ILE A 71 4.64 -0.06 -3.30
CA ILE A 71 5.08 -1.25 -4.06
C ILE A 71 4.12 -2.40 -3.84
N MET A 72 3.77 -2.71 -2.58
CA MET A 72 2.82 -3.78 -2.24
C MET A 72 1.48 -3.61 -2.97
N VAL A 73 0.90 -2.41 -2.91
CA VAL A 73 -0.38 -2.12 -3.55
C VAL A 73 -0.27 -2.24 -5.07
N GLY A 74 0.81 -1.73 -5.66
CA GLY A 74 1.05 -1.80 -7.09
C GLY A 74 1.14 -3.24 -7.61
N ILE A 75 1.91 -4.10 -6.95
CA ILE A 75 2.04 -5.50 -7.35
C ILE A 75 0.73 -6.28 -7.15
N ASN A 76 0.01 -6.05 -6.04
CA ASN A 76 -1.26 -6.71 -5.77
C ASN A 76 -2.32 -6.33 -6.81
N HIS A 77 -2.35 -5.04 -7.17
CA HIS A 77 -3.25 -4.55 -8.20
C HIS A 77 -2.96 -5.26 -9.53
N ARG A 78 -1.71 -5.27 -9.98
CA ARG A 78 -1.34 -5.87 -11.27
C ARG A 78 -1.60 -7.37 -11.34
N ILE A 79 -1.25 -8.12 -10.29
CA ILE A 79 -1.55 -9.57 -10.20
C ILE A 79 -3.06 -9.81 -10.31
N SER A 80 -3.87 -9.03 -9.60
CA SER A 80 -5.33 -9.21 -9.62
C SER A 80 -5.93 -8.99 -11.01
N GLU A 81 -5.42 -8.02 -11.77
CA GLU A 81 -5.83 -7.76 -13.15
C GLU A 81 -5.53 -8.96 -14.06
N ILE A 82 -4.29 -9.47 -14.00
CA ILE A 82 -3.81 -10.58 -14.84
C ILE A 82 -4.60 -11.85 -14.57
N LEU A 83 -4.79 -12.16 -13.28
CA LEU A 83 -5.48 -13.39 -12.87
C LEU A 83 -6.99 -13.34 -13.08
N ARG A 84 -7.54 -12.18 -13.49
CA ARG A 84 -8.98 -11.90 -13.60
C ARG A 84 -9.75 -12.29 -12.33
N GLU A 85 -9.06 -12.30 -11.20
CA GLU A 85 -9.67 -12.56 -9.92
C GLU A 85 -10.52 -11.32 -9.63
N LYS A 86 -11.82 -11.52 -9.41
CA LYS A 86 -12.67 -10.44 -8.87
C LYS A 86 -11.93 -9.95 -7.64
N HIS A 87 -11.42 -8.71 -7.69
CA HIS A 87 -10.55 -8.10 -6.70
C HIS A 87 -10.68 -8.83 -5.37
N ILE A 88 -9.76 -9.76 -5.09
CA ILE A 88 -9.69 -10.35 -3.75
C ILE A 88 -9.49 -9.13 -2.88
N THR A 89 -10.55 -8.80 -2.17
CA THR A 89 -10.68 -7.52 -1.52
C THR A 89 -9.66 -7.60 -0.41
N GLU A 90 -8.49 -7.00 -0.62
CA GLU A 90 -7.57 -6.65 0.45
C GLU A 90 -8.44 -6.17 1.60
N ASN A 91 -8.27 -6.79 2.77
CA ASN A 91 -9.28 -6.75 3.83
C ASN A 91 -9.82 -5.32 3.98
N PRO A 92 -11.11 -5.05 3.65
CA PRO A 92 -11.59 -3.70 3.33
C PRO A 92 -11.52 -2.74 4.52
N ASN A 93 -11.26 -3.27 5.71
CA ASN A 93 -11.06 -2.54 6.95
C ASN A 93 -9.58 -2.44 7.36
N THR A 94 -8.62 -2.63 6.45
CA THR A 94 -7.20 -2.48 6.76
C THR A 94 -6.44 -1.63 5.76
N ILE A 95 -5.47 -0.88 6.26
CA ILE A 95 -4.47 -0.16 5.48
C ILE A 95 -3.07 -0.62 5.88
N TYR A 96 -2.07 -0.16 5.15
CA TYR A 96 -0.67 -0.35 5.51
C TYR A 96 -0.27 -1.83 5.57
N GLY A 97 -0.36 -2.54 4.43
CA GLY A 97 0.01 -3.95 4.32
C GLY A 97 -0.84 -4.85 5.23
N GLU A 98 -2.10 -4.47 5.43
CA GLU A 98 -3.08 -5.15 6.31
C GLU A 98 -2.73 -5.08 7.81
N LYS A 99 -1.82 -4.19 8.23
CA LYS A 99 -1.37 -4.07 9.63
C LYS A 99 -2.25 -3.14 10.47
N LEU A 100 -2.79 -2.09 9.87
CA LEU A 100 -3.59 -1.10 10.60
C LEU A 100 -5.08 -1.37 10.37
N LEU A 101 -5.77 -1.75 11.44
CA LEU A 101 -7.22 -1.90 11.45
C LEU A 101 -7.89 -0.54 11.45
N LEU A 102 -8.81 -0.34 10.51
CA LEU A 102 -9.63 0.86 10.42
C LEU A 102 -10.72 0.84 11.50
N PRO A 103 -11.23 2.03 11.88
CA PRO A 103 -12.38 2.15 12.75
C PRO A 103 -13.60 1.39 12.21
N GLU A 104 -14.51 0.98 13.11
CA GLU A 104 -15.74 0.31 12.75
C GLU A 104 -16.56 1.13 11.74
N GLY A 105 -17.22 0.45 10.80
CA GLY A 105 -18.02 1.09 9.76
C GLY A 105 -17.22 1.74 8.63
N VAL A 106 -15.88 1.81 8.71
CA VAL A 106 -15.01 2.37 7.67
C VAL A 106 -14.56 1.29 6.69
N THR A 107 -14.63 1.63 5.41
CA THR A 107 -14.05 0.86 4.31
C THR A 107 -13.04 1.72 3.57
N VAL A 108 -12.03 1.07 2.98
CA VAL A 108 -11.00 1.74 2.19
C VAL A 108 -10.91 1.19 0.78
N ARG A 109 -10.72 2.08 -0.17
CA ARG A 109 -10.33 1.76 -1.55
C ARG A 109 -9.00 2.42 -1.87
N ARG A 110 -8.14 1.69 -2.57
CA ARG A 110 -6.83 2.17 -2.99
C ARG A 110 -6.91 2.68 -4.43
N ARG A 111 -6.23 3.79 -4.72
CA ARG A 111 -6.05 4.29 -6.08
C ARG A 111 -4.60 4.65 -6.30
N LEU A 112 -4.02 4.10 -7.37
CA LEU A 112 -2.68 4.44 -7.83
C LEU A 112 -2.80 5.40 -9.02
N GLU A 113 -2.12 6.54 -8.92
CA GLU A 113 -2.00 7.53 -9.98
C GLU A 113 -0.52 7.77 -10.30
N THR A 114 -0.23 8.42 -11.43
CA THR A 114 1.13 8.73 -11.86
C THR A 114 1.89 9.56 -10.82
N SER A 115 1.23 10.54 -10.20
CA SER A 115 1.82 11.48 -9.25
C SER A 115 1.43 11.22 -7.80
N SER A 116 0.58 10.23 -7.52
CA SER A 116 0.11 9.99 -6.16
C SER A 116 -0.33 8.55 -5.92
N PHE A 117 -0.33 8.17 -4.66
CA PHE A 117 -1.01 6.98 -4.16
C PHE A 117 -2.07 7.45 -3.15
N GLN A 118 -3.28 6.90 -3.21
CA GLN A 118 -4.41 7.38 -2.41
C GLN A 118 -5.13 6.22 -1.71
N TYR A 119 -5.43 6.44 -0.42
CA TYR A 119 -6.50 5.73 0.27
C TYR A 119 -7.76 6.61 0.25
N ILE A 120 -8.87 6.05 -0.21
CA ILE A 120 -10.18 6.69 -0.25
C ILE A 120 -11.05 5.98 0.78
N PHE A 121 -11.64 6.73 1.69
CA PHE A 121 -12.37 6.19 2.84
C PHE A 121 -13.87 6.49 2.73
N ASP A 122 -14.66 5.43 2.85
CA ASP A 122 -16.11 5.49 2.89
C ASP A 122 -16.58 4.92 4.24
N HIS A 123 -17.55 5.56 4.90
CA HIS A 123 -18.19 5.08 6.13
C HIS A 123 -19.64 4.66 5.86
N GLU A 124 -20.07 3.53 6.42
CA GLU A 124 -21.40 2.95 6.18
C GLU A 124 -22.57 3.92 6.39
N THR A 125 -22.46 4.83 7.37
CA THR A 125 -23.50 5.81 7.71
C THR A 125 -23.26 7.18 7.05
N PHE A 126 -22.00 7.59 6.88
CA PHE A 126 -21.66 8.96 6.48
C PHE A 126 -21.35 9.10 4.98
N GLY A 127 -21.20 7.98 4.26
CA GLY A 127 -20.72 7.97 2.89
C GLY A 127 -19.22 8.29 2.80
N ASP A 128 -18.82 9.00 1.75
CA ASP A 128 -17.43 9.47 1.57
C ASP A 128 -17.02 10.38 2.73
N ILE A 129 -16.00 9.94 3.49
CA ILE A 129 -15.45 10.72 4.61
C ILE A 129 -14.16 11.46 4.23
N GLY A 130 -13.55 11.10 3.10
CA GLY A 130 -12.34 11.73 2.58
C GLY A 130 -11.27 10.75 2.13
N ARG A 131 -10.05 11.27 1.97
CA ARG A 131 -8.92 10.53 1.44
C ARG A 131 -7.60 10.92 2.10
N ILE A 132 -6.67 9.98 2.13
CA ILE A 132 -5.25 10.24 2.43
C ILE A 132 -4.48 10.07 1.14
N VAL A 133 -3.71 11.09 0.77
CA VAL A 133 -2.96 11.16 -0.48
C VAL A 133 -1.48 11.22 -0.14
N PHE A 134 -0.72 10.26 -0.64
CA PHE A 134 0.72 10.28 -0.62
C PHE A 134 1.24 10.84 -1.94
N GLN A 135 1.97 11.95 -1.86
CA GLN A 135 2.43 12.68 -3.04
C GLN A 135 3.78 12.16 -3.53
N LYS A 136 3.91 12.03 -4.85
CA LYS A 136 5.15 11.60 -5.54
C LYS A 136 5.78 12.78 -6.27
N GLU A 137 7.09 12.93 -6.14
CA GLU A 137 7.89 13.80 -6.99
C GLU A 137 9.06 13.00 -7.57
N ASN A 138 9.21 12.99 -8.89
CA ASN A 138 10.24 12.20 -9.59
C ASN A 138 10.24 10.70 -9.23
N GLY A 139 9.08 10.13 -8.91
CA GLY A 139 8.94 8.72 -8.52
C GLY A 139 9.23 8.43 -7.05
N TYR A 140 9.52 9.45 -6.23
CA TYR A 140 9.73 9.31 -4.80
C TYR A 140 8.55 9.89 -4.03
N MET A 141 8.05 9.13 -3.06
CA MET A 141 7.07 9.63 -2.10
C MET A 141 7.73 10.69 -1.21
N LEU A 142 7.01 11.76 -0.87
CA LEU A 142 7.58 12.89 -0.12
C LEU A 142 6.87 13.15 1.21
N TYR A 143 5.55 13.08 1.20
CA TYR A 143 4.69 13.31 2.35
C TYR A 143 3.31 12.75 2.05
N PHE A 144 2.43 12.78 3.06
CA PHE A 144 1.03 12.53 2.88
C PHE A 144 0.19 13.62 3.50
N ASP A 145 -0.97 13.86 2.91
CA ASP A 145 -1.99 14.78 3.39
C ASP A 145 -3.33 14.05 3.53
N ALA A 146 -4.16 14.53 4.45
CA ALA A 146 -5.55 14.12 4.57
C ALA A 146 -6.47 15.22 4.00
N TYR A 147 -7.43 14.81 3.17
CA TYR A 147 -8.43 15.68 2.56
C TYR A 147 -9.81 15.17 2.93
N LEU A 148 -10.63 16.03 3.53
CA LEU A 148 -12.03 15.72 3.84
C LEU A 148 -12.85 15.54 2.56
N GLY A 149 -13.87 14.68 2.61
CA GLY A 149 -14.88 14.59 1.56
C GLY A 149 -15.63 15.92 1.39
N GLU A 150 -16.12 16.22 0.19
CA GLU A 150 -16.70 17.54 -0.13
C GLU A 150 -17.89 17.94 0.76
N HIS A 151 -18.61 16.95 1.29
CA HIS A 151 -19.78 17.15 2.15
C HIS A 151 -19.45 17.14 3.65
N VAL A 152 -18.20 16.87 4.01
CA VAL A 152 -17.76 16.73 5.39
C VAL A 152 -17.40 18.09 5.96
N THR A 153 -18.00 18.44 7.08
CA THR A 153 -17.68 19.65 7.85
C THR A 153 -16.51 19.41 8.80
N GLU A 154 -15.67 20.41 8.99
CA GLU A 154 -14.59 20.34 9.98
C GLU A 154 -15.12 20.02 11.38
N ASN A 155 -14.37 19.20 12.13
CA ASN A 155 -14.71 18.75 13.49
C ASN A 155 -16.01 17.93 13.61
N SER A 156 -16.64 17.54 12.51
CA SER A 156 -17.74 16.58 12.51
C SER A 156 -17.25 15.15 12.80
N PRO A 157 -18.14 14.20 13.17
CA PRO A 157 -17.75 12.80 13.37
C PRO A 157 -16.94 12.18 12.22
N PRO A 158 -17.32 12.28 10.92
CA PRO A 158 -16.50 11.76 9.82
C PRO A 158 -15.13 12.44 9.70
N ALA A 159 -15.03 13.73 10.03
CA ALA A 159 -13.73 14.42 10.05
C ALA A 159 -12.82 13.91 11.18
N LEU A 160 -13.38 13.61 12.36
CA LEU A 160 -12.64 13.02 13.47
C LEU A 160 -12.17 11.59 13.14
N ILE A 161 -13.00 10.78 12.49
CA ILE A 161 -12.62 9.44 12.02
C ILE A 161 -11.42 9.53 11.06
N LEU A 162 -11.48 10.41 10.05
CA LEU A 162 -10.37 10.56 9.11
C LEU A 162 -9.09 11.05 9.81
N LYS A 163 -9.24 11.97 10.77
CA LYS A 163 -8.11 12.43 11.59
C LYS A 163 -7.48 11.29 12.38
N ASP A 164 -8.28 10.46 13.04
CA ASP A 164 -7.80 9.31 13.82
C ASP A 164 -7.03 8.33 12.92
N ILE A 165 -7.52 8.09 11.69
CA ILE A 165 -6.82 7.27 10.69
C ILE A 165 -5.48 7.90 10.31
N GLY A 166 -5.44 9.22 10.07
CA GLY A 166 -4.22 9.96 9.79
C GLY A 166 -3.19 9.88 10.94
N ASP A 167 -3.65 10.06 12.17
CA ASP A 167 -2.82 9.98 13.38
C ASP A 167 -2.25 8.56 13.59
N MET A 168 -3.04 7.52 13.31
CA MET A 168 -2.59 6.12 13.34
C MET A 168 -1.49 5.87 12.30
N LEU A 169 -1.69 6.30 11.06
CA LEU A 169 -0.69 6.20 10.00
C LEU A 169 0.58 6.95 10.37
N GLN A 170 0.47 8.18 10.87
CA GLN A 170 1.62 8.99 11.25
C GLN A 170 2.47 8.30 12.32
N LYS A 171 1.84 7.75 13.37
CA LYS A 171 2.54 7.00 14.41
C LYS A 171 3.27 5.78 13.86
N GLU A 172 2.62 5.05 12.96
CA GLU A 172 3.19 3.84 12.36
C GLU A 172 4.37 4.15 11.42
N ILE A 173 4.28 5.22 10.64
CA ILE A 173 5.36 5.68 9.75
C ILE A 173 6.57 6.18 10.54
N LEU A 174 6.32 6.98 11.59
CA LEU A 174 7.38 7.57 12.41
C LEU A 174 7.91 6.63 13.50
N ARG A 175 7.26 5.47 13.71
CA ARG A 175 7.55 4.53 14.80
C ARG A 175 7.54 5.19 16.18
N VAL A 176 6.58 6.10 16.40
CA VAL A 176 6.39 6.80 17.68
C VAL A 176 5.32 6.06 18.47
N TYR A 177 5.76 5.30 19.48
CA TYR A 177 4.92 4.53 20.40
C TYR A 177 5.12 4.99 21.85
#